data_AF-A0A6S6U8G7-F1
#
_entry.id   AF-A0A6S6U8G7-F1
#
_cell.length_a   1.000
_cell.length_b   1.000
_cell.length_c   1.000
_cell.angle_alpha   90.00
_cell.angle_beta   90.00
_cell.angle_gamma   90.00
#
_symmetry.space_group_name_H-M   'P 1'
#
loop_
_entity.id
_entity.type
_entity.pdbx_description
1 polymer ?
#
loop_
_entity_poly.entity_id
_entity_poly.type
_entity_poly.pdbx_seq_one_letter_code
_entity_poly.pdbx_strand_id
1 'polypeptide(L)'
;MIELGISQAQTQFTKILTEEVTIVDKKNKVKKAVILPYEVYAKLVEKALIREDYLEGSFSKFKGTLSKEFTTNDEKYNDIVNDGLN
;
A
#
# COMPACT_ATOMS: atom_id res chain seq x y z
N MET A 1 -15.49 -4.74 9.64
CA MET A 1 -14.49 -3.77 10.14
C MET A 1 -15.19 -2.55 10.72
N ILE A 2 -14.95 -2.23 11.99
CA ILE A 2 -15.59 -1.11 12.71
C ILE A 2 -14.76 0.16 12.51
N GLU A 3 -15.40 1.32 12.34
CA GLU A 3 -14.70 2.60 12.23
C GLU A 3 -14.83 3.42 13.52
N LEU A 4 -13.70 3.78 14.13
CA LEU A 4 -13.65 4.57 15.37
C LEU A 4 -12.86 5.87 15.17
N GLY A 5 -13.35 6.94 15.79
CA GLY A 5 -12.54 8.15 15.94
C GLY A 5 -11.41 7.93 16.95
N ILE A 6 -10.33 8.71 16.84
CA ILE A 6 -9.15 8.61 17.73
C ILE A 6 -9.55 8.55 19.21
N SER A 7 -10.40 9.48 19.67
CA SER A 7 -10.85 9.50 21.08
C SER A 7 -11.66 8.27 21.47
N GLN A 8 -12.47 7.72 20.57
CA GLN A 8 -13.25 6.50 20.85
C GLN A 8 -12.34 5.28 20.94
N ALA A 9 -11.34 5.19 20.07
CA ALA A 9 -10.35 4.12 20.08
C ALA A 9 -9.48 4.16 21.35
N GLN A 10 -9.11 5.35 21.84
CA GLN A 10 -8.38 5.52 23.10
C GLN A 10 -9.18 5.00 24.30
N THR A 11 -10.46 5.39 24.43
CA THR A 11 -11.31 4.97 25.56
C THR A 11 -11.58 3.47 25.56
N GLN A 12 -11.61 2.83 24.39
CA GLN A 12 -11.97 1.42 24.24
C GLN A 12 -10.79 0.53 23.87
N PHE A 13 -9.55 1.01 24.04
CA PHE A 13 -8.34 0.39 23.47
C PHE A 13 -8.23 -1.11 23.74
N THR A 14 -8.39 -1.54 25.00
CA THR A 14 -8.30 -2.96 25.36
C THR A 14 -9.38 -3.82 24.71
N LYS A 15 -10.58 -3.25 24.48
CA LYS A 15 -11.71 -3.97 23.86
C LYS A 15 -11.54 -4.16 22.36
N ILE A 16 -10.74 -3.31 21.71
CA ILE A 16 -10.58 -3.32 20.26
C ILE A 16 -9.34 -4.10 19.78
N LEU A 17 -8.49 -4.58 20.70
CA LEU A 17 -7.27 -5.33 20.34
C LEU A 17 -7.54 -6.67 19.63
N THR A 18 -8.70 -7.27 19.92
CA THR A 18 -9.11 -8.56 19.33
C THR A 18 -10.08 -8.38 18.16
N GLU A 19 -10.33 -7.15 17.73
CA GLU A 19 -11.35 -6.81 16.74
C GLU A 19 -10.70 -6.19 15.49
N GLU A 20 -11.39 -6.29 14.36
CA GLU A 20 -10.99 -5.58 13.14
C GLU A 20 -11.52 -4.14 13.15
N VAL A 21 -10.63 -3.19 13.46
CA VAL A 21 -10.99 -1.78 13.65
C VAL A 21 -10.14 -0.86 12.77
N THR A 22 -10.79 0.11 12.12
CA THR A 22 -10.12 1.25 11.47
C THR A 22 -10.24 2.48 12.35
N ILE A 23 -9.10 3.10 12.66
CA ILE A 23 -9.05 4.36 13.40
C ILE A 23 -8.92 5.51 12.40
N VAL A 24 -9.89 6.42 12.45
CA VAL A 24 -9.96 7.60 11.59
C VAL A 24 -9.79 8.88 12.39
N ASP A 25 -9.06 9.83 11.80
CA ASP A 25 -9.14 11.22 12.20
C ASP A 25 -10.43 11.80 11.61
N LYS A 26 -11.48 11.86 12.43
CA LYS A 26 -12.79 12.38 12.01
C LYS A 26 -12.76 13.85 11.59
N LYS A 27 -11.78 14.64 12.07
CA LYS A 27 -11.67 16.06 11.71
C LYS A 27 -11.18 16.23 10.28
N ASN A 28 -10.15 15.46 9.91
CA ASN A 28 -9.53 15.54 8.60
C ASN A 28 -10.03 14.46 7.61
N LYS A 29 -10.91 13.56 8.06
CA LYS A 29 -11.38 12.37 7.32
C LYS A 29 -10.25 11.48 6.79
N VAL A 30 -9.15 11.40 7.53
CA VAL A 30 -7.96 10.61 7.17
C VAL A 30 -7.91 9.33 8.00
N LYS A 31 -7.72 8.19 7.33
CA LYS A 31 -7.42 6.92 8.01
C LYS A 31 -6.04 7.01 8.65
N LYS A 32 -5.96 6.76 9.96
CA LYS A 32 -4.71 6.89 10.73
C LYS A 32 -4.09 5.54 11.05
N ALA A 33 -4.91 4.56 11.43
CA ALA A 33 -4.41 3.25 11.81
C ALA A 33 -5.48 2.17 11.59
N VAL A 34 -5.03 0.93 11.59
CA VAL A 34 -5.87 -0.27 11.51
C VAL A 34 -5.37 -1.24 12.58
N ILE A 35 -6.30 -1.82 13.34
CA ILE A 35 -6.06 -2.91 14.27
C ILE A 35 -6.67 -4.16 13.66
N LEU A 36 -5.89 -5.24 13.63
CA LEU A 36 -6.30 -6.55 13.13
C LEU A 36 -5.89 -7.61 14.14
N PRO A 37 -6.71 -8.65 14.35
CA PRO A 37 -6.28 -9.88 15.00
C PRO A 37 -5.11 -10.49 14.24
N TYR A 38 -4.17 -11.08 14.98
CA TYR A 38 -2.95 -11.64 14.39
C TYR A 38 -3.24 -12.68 13.31
N GLU A 39 -4.25 -13.53 13.50
CA GLU A 39 -4.65 -14.56 12.54
C GLU A 39 -5.12 -13.97 11.21
N VAL A 40 -5.85 -12.85 11.26
CA VAL A 40 -6.34 -12.13 10.07
C VAL A 40 -5.16 -11.48 9.36
N TYR A 41 -4.27 -10.84 10.12
CA TYR A 41 -3.04 -10.27 9.59
C TYR A 41 -2.15 -11.34 8.92
N ALA A 42 -1.93 -12.48 9.57
CA ALA A 42 -1.11 -13.56 9.03
C ALA A 42 -1.67 -14.10 7.71
N LYS A 43 -2.99 -14.30 7.61
CA LYS A 43 -3.65 -14.68 6.34
C LYS A 43 -3.49 -13.63 5.25
N LEU A 44 -3.52 -12.33 5.60
CA LEU A 44 -3.31 -11.25 4.64
C LEU A 44 -1.87 -11.21 4.15
N VAL A 45 -0.89 -11.41 5.05
CA VAL A 45 0.53 -11.50 4.69
C VAL A 45 0.78 -12.71 3.81
N GLU A 46 0.27 -13.88 4.19
CA GLU A 46 0.40 -15.10 3.38
C GLU A 46 -0.22 -14.92 1.99
N LYS A 47 -1.41 -14.31 1.89
CA LYS A 47 -2.01 -13.95 0.59
C LYS A 47 -1.17 -12.94 -0.18
N ALA A 48 -0.58 -11.95 0.48
CA ALA A 48 0.29 -10.97 -0.16
C ALA A 48 1.60 -11.60 -0.66
N LEU A 49 2.09 -12.64 0.00
CA LEU A 49 3.27 -13.41 -0.40
C LEU A 49 2.98 -14.41 -1.53
N ILE A 50 1.77 -14.97 -1.57
CA ILE A 50 1.33 -15.94 -2.60
C ILE A 50 0.82 -15.24 -3.86
N ARG A 51 0.27 -14.02 -3.75
CA ARG A 51 -0.16 -13.26 -4.91
C ARG A 51 1.05 -12.89 -5.77
N GLU A 52 1.02 -13.38 -7.00
CA GLU A 52 1.82 -12.95 -8.14
C GLU A 52 1.80 -11.42 -8.37
N ASP A 53 0.98 -10.65 -7.66
CA ASP A 53 1.03 -9.18 -7.59
C ASP A 53 2.42 -8.64 -7.13
N TYR A 54 3.26 -9.46 -6.48
CA TYR A 54 4.66 -9.13 -6.20
C TYR A 54 5.55 -9.12 -7.46
N LEU A 55 5.16 -9.82 -8.53
CA LEU A 55 5.82 -9.79 -9.84
C LEU A 55 5.39 -8.57 -10.68
N GLU A 56 4.24 -7.96 -10.39
CA GLU A 56 3.74 -6.77 -11.12
C GLU A 56 4.08 -5.42 -10.46
N GLY A 57 4.96 -5.37 -9.45
CA GLY A 57 5.71 -4.16 -9.11
C GLY A 57 4.88 -2.89 -8.82
N SER A 58 3.67 -3.03 -8.28
CA SER A 58 2.86 -1.90 -7.82
C SER A 58 3.07 -1.79 -6.31
N PHE A 59 4.10 -1.11 -5.81
CA PHE A 59 4.15 0.34 -5.73
C PHE A 59 5.60 0.83 -5.64
N SER A 60 6.18 1.28 -6.76
CA SER A 60 7.16 2.35 -6.71
C SER A 60 7.43 2.90 -8.10
N LYS A 61 7.03 4.17 -8.29
CA LYS A 61 7.42 5.07 -9.39
C LYS A 61 6.67 4.82 -10.71
N PHE A 62 5.84 5.80 -11.05
CA PHE A 62 5.61 6.30 -12.40
C PHE A 62 6.50 5.65 -13.48
N LYS A 63 5.95 4.72 -14.26
CA LYS A 63 6.44 4.37 -15.60
C LYS A 63 5.22 4.40 -16.51
N GLY A 64 5.08 5.48 -17.27
CA GLY A 64 4.20 5.45 -18.43
C GLY A 64 4.60 4.27 -19.29
N THR A 65 3.63 3.53 -19.81
CA THR A 65 3.86 2.42 -20.72
C THR A 65 4.64 2.94 -21.92
N LEU A 66 5.93 2.66 -21.97
CA LEU A 66 6.76 2.98 -23.12
C LEU A 66 6.44 1.92 -24.18
N SER A 67 5.63 2.31 -25.17
CA SER A 67 5.54 1.53 -26.39
C SER A 67 6.95 1.29 -26.90
N LYS A 68 7.26 0.05 -27.32
CA LYS A 68 8.55 -0.28 -27.95
C LYS A 68 8.81 0.53 -29.23
N GLU A 69 7.78 1.19 -29.75
CA GLU A 69 7.83 2.04 -30.93
C GLU A 69 8.12 3.51 -30.59
N PHE A 70 8.14 3.87 -29.30
CA PHE A 70 8.37 5.25 -28.89
C PHE A 70 9.85 5.62 -29.06
N THR A 71 10.11 6.56 -29.96
CA THR A 71 11.42 7.19 -30.15
C THR A 71 11.37 8.62 -29.63
N THR A 72 12.42 9.04 -28.93
CA THR A 72 12.58 10.42 -28.46
C THR A 72 14.04 10.83 -28.53
N ASN A 73 14.27 12.13 -28.75
CA ASN A 73 15.60 12.73 -28.78
C ASN A 73 16.05 13.26 -27.40
N ASP A 74 15.32 12.92 -26.34
CA ASP A 74 15.67 13.30 -24.97
C ASP A 74 16.84 12.44 -24.47
N GLU A 75 18.01 13.07 -24.30
CA GLU A 75 19.23 12.41 -23.85
C GLU A 75 19.08 11.76 -22.47
N LYS A 76 18.41 12.42 -21.51
CA LYS A 76 18.22 11.88 -20.16
C LYS A 76 17.35 10.63 -20.18
N TYR A 77 16.35 10.62 -21.04
CA TYR A 77 15.49 9.45 -21.22
C TYR A 77 16.29 8.26 -21.78
N ASN A 78 17.14 8.50 -22.79
CA ASN A 78 17.95 7.46 -23.43
C ASN A 78 19.00 6.87 -22.48
N ASP A 79 19.60 7.68 -21.62
CA ASP A 79 20.52 7.19 -20.60
C ASP A 79 19.84 6.23 -19.62
N ILE A 80 18.66 6.57 -19.11
CA ILE A 80 17.90 5.73 -18.17
C ILE A 80 17.50 4.38 -18.78
N VAL A 81 17.17 4.35 -20.07
CA VAL A 81 16.79 3.11 -20.77
C VAL A 81 17.99 2.21 -21.02
N ASN A 82 19.14 2.78 -21.40
CA ASN A 82 20.34 2.01 -21.75
C ASN A 82 21.13 1.52 -20.53
N ASP A 83 21.10 2.24 -19.40
CA ASP A 83 21.81 1.85 -18.17
C ASP A 83 21.19 0.62 -17.46
N GLY A 84 19.94 0.27 -17.81
CA GLY A 84 19.24 -0.90 -17.29
C GLY A 84 19.43 -2.21 -18.08
N LEU A 85 20.30 -2.22 -19.10
CA LEU A 85 20.55 -3.37 -19.99
C LEU A 85 21.96 -3.96 -19.86
N ASN A 86 22.76 -3.54 -18.87
CA ASN A 86 24.04 -4.17 -18.50
C ASN A 86 23.90 -5.09 -17.29
#